data_AF-A0A354SKQ3-F1
#
_entry.id   AF-A0A354SKQ3-F1
#
_cell.length_a   1.000
_cell.length_b   1.000
_cell.length_c   1.000
_cell.angle_alpha   90.00
_cell.angle_beta   90.00
_cell.angle_gamma   90.00
#
_symmetry.space_group_name_H-M   'P 1'
#
loop_
_entity.id
_entity.type
_entity.pdbx_description
1 polymer ?
#
loop_
_entity_poly.entity_id
_entity_poly.type
_entity_poly.pdbx_seq_one_letter_code
_entity_poly.pdbx_strand_id
1 'polypeptide(L)'
;MAQGVLPFKYEEEKRDTGMTGLAGLPVYMDLASVMGLNESIERHLHIKEQSWTDSQTLLSLILTNLAGGDCVDDLRKLQGDSGFCKVLRRIEQKGMKRRERRELDRRWRKEQSRAVPSSSSVFRYLAAFHDAEQEKLRIEGKAFIPAPNEHLRGLVKVNADMVGFMQSHNPQKVATLDQDATLVETAKLEALYCYKKFKAYQPFNTWWAEQGMVLHTEFRDGNVPAGYEQLRVFKEVLALLPEDVETVRLRSDTAGYQHELLRYCAKGENKRFGRIEFAIGSDVTPEFKKAVMEVADSDWQPIYKEFDGQRWKTNQEWAEVCFIPAAIGYSKNAPVYRYIAIREAMGSMELPGVESPQQSFPFPTLQINSQRYKLFGLVTNMDWSGEKLIHWHRERCGKSEEAHSVMKEDLAGGKLPSDDFGENAAWWWIMILAMNLNSSMKRLALGKSWAPKRMKAIRFSFINIPGRIIERSRELIIRLVKGHPAIDLFLEARSRIMALVPVPSG
;
A
#
# COMPACT_ATOMS: atom_id res chain seq x y z
N MET A 1 -38.66 -38.10 0.31
CA MET A 1 -38.51 -37.93 -1.15
C MET A 1 -37.04 -37.93 -1.51
N ALA A 2 -36.64 -38.56 -2.61
CA ALA A 2 -35.28 -38.40 -3.14
C ALA A 2 -35.11 -36.93 -3.57
N GLN A 3 -34.07 -36.26 -3.07
CA GLN A 3 -33.80 -34.86 -3.44
C GLN A 3 -33.01 -34.75 -4.76
N GLY A 4 -32.65 -35.87 -5.40
CA GLY A 4 -31.94 -35.86 -6.67
C GLY A 4 -31.46 -37.24 -7.10
N VAL A 5 -30.64 -37.23 -8.15
CA VAL A 5 -30.06 -38.41 -8.82
C VAL A 5 -28.88 -39.00 -8.04
N LEU A 6 -28.20 -38.19 -7.23
CA LEU A 6 -27.03 -38.59 -6.43
C LEU A 6 -27.42 -38.87 -4.96
N PRO A 7 -26.67 -39.73 -4.24
CA PRO A 7 -27.05 -40.21 -2.90
C PRO A 7 -26.71 -39.22 -1.78
N PHE A 8 -27.10 -37.96 -1.91
CA PHE A 8 -27.02 -36.95 -0.85
C PHE A 8 -28.38 -36.25 -0.67
N LYS A 9 -28.56 -35.64 0.51
CA LYS A 9 -29.73 -34.83 0.85
C LYS A 9 -29.26 -33.56 1.54
N TYR A 10 -29.86 -32.44 1.19
CA TYR A 10 -29.77 -31.18 1.91
C TYR A 10 -30.78 -31.20 3.05
N GLU A 11 -30.31 -30.88 4.25
CA GLU A 11 -31.15 -30.65 5.43
C GLU A 11 -30.73 -29.31 6.05
N GLU A 12 -31.73 -28.53 6.47
CA GLU A 12 -31.49 -27.27 7.19
C GLU A 12 -31.37 -27.56 8.70
N GLU A 13 -30.33 -27.04 9.33
CA GLU A 13 -30.17 -27.17 10.78
C GLU A 13 -31.26 -26.38 11.51
N LYS A 14 -31.97 -27.04 12.43
CA LYS A 14 -33.08 -26.44 13.20
C LYS A 14 -32.63 -25.41 14.25
N ARG A 15 -31.33 -25.24 14.47
CA ARG A 15 -30.74 -24.34 15.47
C ARG A 15 -29.52 -23.65 14.88
N ASP A 16 -29.32 -22.38 15.22
CA ASP A 16 -28.08 -21.66 14.93
C ASP A 16 -26.92 -22.29 15.71
N THR A 17 -26.11 -23.10 15.03
CA THR A 17 -25.02 -23.88 15.64
C THR A 17 -23.76 -23.07 15.92
N GLY A 18 -23.79 -21.76 15.62
CA GLY A 18 -22.67 -20.84 15.81
C GLY A 18 -21.55 -21.09 14.81
N MET A 19 -21.88 -21.54 13.59
CA MET A 19 -20.88 -21.72 12.54
C MET A 19 -20.33 -20.38 12.06
N THR A 20 -19.06 -20.36 11.72
CA THR A 20 -18.39 -19.23 11.07
C THR A 20 -17.54 -19.73 9.91
N GLY A 21 -17.54 -18.98 8.81
CA GLY A 21 -16.60 -19.17 7.71
C GLY A 21 -15.31 -18.37 7.88
N LEU A 22 -15.19 -17.58 8.96
CA LEU A 22 -14.16 -16.56 9.14
C LEU A 22 -13.27 -16.82 10.37
N ALA A 23 -12.99 -18.10 10.67
CA ALA A 23 -12.29 -18.48 11.89
C ALA A 23 -10.88 -17.89 12.06
N GLY A 24 -10.26 -17.39 10.98
CA GLY A 24 -8.95 -16.72 11.05
C GLY A 24 -8.98 -15.22 11.34
N LEU A 25 -10.09 -14.51 11.07
CA LEU A 25 -10.20 -13.08 11.38
C LEU A 25 -9.94 -12.73 12.86
N PRO A 26 -10.35 -13.55 13.85
CA PRO A 26 -10.03 -13.30 15.25
C PRO A 26 -8.54 -13.20 15.56
N VAL A 27 -7.67 -13.86 14.78
CA VAL A 27 -6.21 -13.75 14.97
C VAL A 27 -5.70 -12.36 14.53
N TYR A 28 -6.31 -11.76 13.49
CA TYR A 28 -6.04 -10.36 13.14
C TYR A 28 -6.48 -9.40 14.25
N MET A 29 -7.59 -9.69 14.92
CA MET A 29 -8.05 -8.90 16.06
C MET A 29 -7.11 -9.02 17.27
N ASP A 30 -6.51 -10.19 17.50
CA ASP A 30 -5.47 -10.34 18.50
C ASP A 30 -4.26 -9.45 18.18
N LEU A 31 -3.77 -9.45 16.92
CA LEU A 31 -2.67 -8.57 16.51
C LEU A 31 -3.04 -7.08 16.62
N ALA A 32 -4.22 -6.68 16.15
CA ALA A 32 -4.70 -5.31 16.25
C ALA A 32 -4.79 -4.83 17.70
N SER A 33 -5.20 -5.72 18.62
CA SER A 33 -5.23 -5.43 20.05
C SER A 33 -3.83 -5.27 20.65
N VAL A 34 -2.88 -6.14 20.32
CA VAL A 34 -1.50 -6.03 20.82
C VAL A 34 -0.77 -4.80 20.24
N MET A 35 -1.09 -4.44 19.00
CA MET A 35 -0.60 -3.23 18.34
C MET A 35 -1.16 -1.93 18.95
N GLY A 36 -2.23 -2.01 19.76
CA GLY A 36 -2.92 -0.84 20.29
C GLY A 36 -3.71 -0.08 19.22
N LEU A 37 -4.15 -0.75 18.16
CA LEU A 37 -4.82 -0.11 17.02
C LEU A 37 -6.13 0.56 17.45
N ASN A 38 -6.87 -0.05 18.38
CA ASN A 38 -8.14 0.50 18.86
C ASN A 38 -7.92 1.81 19.62
N GLU A 39 -6.95 1.80 20.52
CA GLU A 39 -6.55 2.95 21.32
C GLU A 39 -5.96 4.05 20.44
N SER A 40 -5.22 3.69 19.40
CA SER A 40 -4.69 4.61 18.40
C SER A 40 -5.82 5.28 17.60
N ILE A 41 -6.81 4.51 17.12
CA ILE A 41 -7.99 5.07 16.43
C ILE A 41 -8.75 6.05 17.33
N GLU A 42 -9.10 5.66 18.55
CA GLU A 42 -9.88 6.52 19.47
C GLU A 42 -9.09 7.74 19.95
N ARG A 43 -7.75 7.70 19.91
CA ARG A 43 -6.89 8.84 20.26
C ARG A 43 -6.84 9.88 19.15
N HIS A 44 -6.87 9.45 17.89
CA HIS A 44 -6.61 10.33 16.74
C HIS A 44 -7.86 10.66 15.91
N LEU A 45 -8.96 9.92 16.11
CA LEU A 45 -10.26 10.14 15.47
C LEU A 45 -11.34 10.36 16.54
N HIS A 46 -12.16 11.39 16.32
CA HIS A 46 -13.22 11.81 17.23
C HIS A 46 -14.51 12.15 16.46
N ILE A 47 -14.86 11.35 15.45
CA ILE A 47 -16.01 11.60 14.57
C ILE A 47 -17.32 11.16 15.24
N LYS A 48 -17.31 10.03 15.95
CA LYS A 48 -18.51 9.47 16.58
C LYS A 48 -18.49 9.57 18.10
N GLU A 49 -19.37 10.42 18.62
CA GLU A 49 -19.66 10.51 20.05
C GLU A 49 -20.88 9.65 20.47
N GLN A 50 -21.83 9.39 19.56
CA GLN A 50 -23.04 8.59 19.83
C GLN A 50 -23.15 7.38 18.88
N SER A 51 -23.69 6.25 19.36
CA SER A 51 -23.77 4.95 18.66
C SER A 51 -22.42 4.22 18.48
N TRP A 52 -22.07 3.81 17.27
CA TRP A 52 -20.80 3.15 16.92
C TRP A 52 -19.61 4.05 17.24
N THR A 53 -18.56 3.46 17.80
CA THR A 53 -17.25 4.12 17.97
C THR A 53 -16.51 4.24 16.63
N ASP A 54 -15.48 5.08 16.59
CA ASP A 54 -14.59 5.21 15.44
C ASP A 54 -13.81 3.90 15.22
N SER A 55 -13.32 3.30 16.31
CA SER A 55 -12.64 2.00 16.32
C SER A 55 -13.52 0.88 15.77
N GLN A 56 -14.77 0.75 16.25
CA GLN A 56 -15.71 -0.26 15.73
C GLN A 56 -15.96 -0.06 14.23
N THR A 57 -16.06 1.18 13.77
CA THR A 57 -16.33 1.50 12.37
C THR A 57 -15.12 1.16 11.49
N LEU A 58 -13.93 1.66 11.84
CA LEU A 58 -12.69 1.40 11.09
C LEU A 58 -12.32 -0.08 11.09
N LEU A 59 -12.33 -0.75 12.24
CA LEU A 59 -12.02 -2.17 12.32
C LEU A 59 -12.98 -3.01 11.48
N SER A 60 -14.28 -2.70 11.50
CA SER A 60 -15.26 -3.41 10.67
C SER A 60 -14.91 -3.30 9.18
N LEU A 61 -14.46 -2.13 8.73
CA LEU A 61 -14.05 -1.91 7.35
C LEU A 61 -12.71 -2.57 7.01
N ILE A 62 -11.74 -2.54 7.94
CA ILE A 62 -10.45 -3.24 7.81
C ILE A 62 -10.69 -4.76 7.70
N LEU A 63 -11.50 -5.34 8.60
CA LEU A 63 -11.85 -6.75 8.57
C LEU A 63 -12.60 -7.14 7.29
N THR A 64 -13.48 -6.27 6.80
CA THR A 64 -14.18 -6.47 5.52
C THR A 64 -13.18 -6.54 4.37
N ASN A 65 -12.21 -5.61 4.32
CA ASN A 65 -11.13 -5.63 3.34
C ASN A 65 -10.31 -6.93 3.41
N LEU A 66 -9.92 -7.35 4.62
CA LEU A 66 -9.16 -8.59 4.82
C LEU A 66 -9.94 -9.82 4.37
N ALA A 67 -11.24 -9.90 4.66
CA ALA A 67 -12.14 -10.96 4.23
C ALA A 67 -12.42 -10.98 2.72
N GLY A 68 -12.09 -9.89 2.00
CA GLY A 68 -12.28 -9.78 0.54
C GLY A 68 -13.54 -9.05 0.13
N GLY A 69 -14.08 -8.19 1.01
CA GLY A 69 -15.05 -7.19 0.62
C GLY A 69 -14.38 -5.99 -0.03
N ASP A 70 -15.03 -5.45 -1.07
CA ASP A 70 -14.51 -4.36 -1.91
C ASP A 70 -15.40 -3.10 -1.90
N CYS A 71 -16.51 -3.14 -1.17
CA CYS A 71 -17.46 -2.04 -1.07
C CYS A 71 -18.11 -1.99 0.32
N VAL A 72 -18.72 -0.85 0.65
CA VAL A 72 -19.36 -0.64 1.97
C VAL A 72 -20.43 -1.70 2.27
N ASP A 73 -21.20 -2.12 1.26
CA ASP A 73 -22.27 -3.11 1.42
C ASP A 73 -21.76 -4.51 1.79
N ASP A 74 -20.48 -4.81 1.56
CA ASP A 74 -19.89 -6.08 1.95
C ASP A 74 -19.75 -6.27 3.46
N LEU A 75 -19.99 -5.24 4.27
CA LEU A 75 -20.24 -5.39 5.70
C LEU A 75 -21.38 -6.36 6.01
N ARG A 76 -22.33 -6.53 5.08
CA ARG A 76 -23.40 -7.54 5.20
C ARG A 76 -22.85 -8.97 5.21
N LYS A 77 -21.70 -9.22 4.58
CA LYS A 77 -21.05 -10.54 4.58
C LYS A 77 -20.52 -10.86 5.98
N LEU A 78 -19.87 -9.91 6.64
CA LEU A 78 -19.47 -10.05 8.05
C LEU A 78 -20.68 -10.18 8.98
N GLN A 79 -21.70 -9.34 8.77
CA GLN A 79 -22.93 -9.36 9.57
C GLN A 79 -23.74 -10.65 9.41
N GLY A 80 -23.66 -11.31 8.24
CA GLY A 80 -24.33 -12.56 7.94
C GLY A 80 -23.67 -13.78 8.59
N ASP A 81 -22.41 -13.67 9.02
CA ASP A 81 -21.72 -14.72 9.75
C ASP A 81 -22.05 -14.61 11.26
N SER A 82 -23.09 -15.34 11.69
CA SER A 82 -23.59 -15.31 13.08
C SER A 82 -22.52 -15.73 14.10
N GLY A 83 -21.67 -16.69 13.75
CA GLY A 83 -20.55 -17.13 14.58
C GLY A 83 -19.52 -16.03 14.79
N PHE A 84 -19.05 -15.40 13.71
CA PHE A 84 -18.09 -14.31 13.78
C PHE A 84 -18.66 -13.09 14.51
N CYS A 85 -19.94 -12.76 14.30
CA CYS A 85 -20.63 -11.70 15.05
C CYS A 85 -20.60 -11.94 16.58
N LYS A 86 -20.72 -13.19 17.04
CA LYS A 86 -20.58 -13.54 18.47
C LYS A 86 -19.15 -13.30 18.96
N VAL A 87 -18.15 -13.66 18.15
CA VAL A 87 -16.73 -13.41 18.46
C VAL A 87 -16.45 -11.91 18.57
N LEU A 88 -16.90 -11.12 17.59
CA LEU A 88 -16.66 -9.68 17.56
C LEU A 88 -17.23 -8.98 18.80
N ARG A 89 -18.49 -9.25 19.16
CA ARG A 89 -19.12 -8.73 20.39
C ARG A 89 -18.36 -9.11 21.65
N ARG A 90 -17.81 -10.33 21.70
CA ARG A 90 -17.04 -10.80 22.85
C ARG A 90 -15.71 -10.07 22.99
N ILE A 91 -15.04 -9.81 21.87
CA ILE A 91 -13.76 -9.09 21.83
C ILE A 91 -13.97 -7.64 22.25
N GLU A 92 -15.02 -6.98 21.77
CA GLU A 92 -15.33 -5.57 22.14
C GLU A 92 -15.54 -5.38 23.64
N GLN A 93 -16.05 -6.39 24.35
CA GLN A 93 -16.28 -6.31 25.80
C GLN A 93 -15.11 -6.82 26.66
N LYS A 94 -13.99 -7.19 26.03
CA LYS A 94 -12.81 -7.76 26.70
C LYS A 94 -12.18 -6.71 27.61
N GLY A 95 -11.83 -7.11 28.83
CA GLY A 95 -11.18 -6.23 29.82
C GLY A 95 -12.09 -5.16 30.44
N MET A 96 -13.25 -4.86 29.84
CA MET A 96 -14.14 -3.81 30.32
C MET A 96 -14.77 -4.13 31.67
N LYS A 97 -14.71 -3.16 32.59
CA LYS A 97 -15.45 -3.19 33.86
C LYS A 97 -16.95 -3.09 33.58
N ARG A 98 -17.78 -3.54 34.54
CA ARG A 98 -19.26 -3.47 34.41
C ARG A 98 -19.76 -2.04 34.12
N ARG A 99 -19.09 -1.02 34.64
CA ARG A 99 -19.41 0.38 34.41
C ARG A 99 -19.18 0.78 32.94
N GLU A 100 -18.00 0.46 32.40
CA GLU A 100 -17.63 0.75 31.00
C GLU A 100 -18.56 0.04 30.01
N ARG A 101 -18.92 -1.23 30.27
CA ARG A 101 -19.92 -1.95 29.45
C ARG A 101 -21.27 -1.23 29.45
N ARG A 102 -21.74 -0.77 30.62
CA ARG A 102 -22.99 -0.02 30.72
C ARG A 102 -22.92 1.34 30.03
N GLU A 103 -21.76 2.01 30.06
CA GLU A 103 -21.54 3.27 29.35
C GLU A 103 -21.58 3.04 27.83
N LEU A 104 -20.96 1.96 27.34
CA LEU A 104 -21.05 1.53 25.94
C LEU A 104 -22.50 1.23 25.53
N ASP A 105 -23.23 0.46 26.33
CA ASP A 105 -24.64 0.14 26.09
C ASP A 105 -25.52 1.41 26.07
N ARG A 106 -25.24 2.40 26.92
CA ARG A 106 -25.97 3.69 26.99
C ARG A 106 -25.79 4.58 25.75
N ARG A 107 -24.76 4.35 24.93
CA ARG A 107 -24.58 5.09 23.66
C ARG A 107 -25.70 4.78 22.66
N TRP A 108 -26.36 3.64 22.84
CA TRP A 108 -27.43 3.18 21.97
C TRP A 108 -28.80 3.69 22.44
N ARG A 109 -29.52 4.37 21.54
CA ARG A 109 -30.91 4.79 21.80
C ARG A 109 -31.92 3.62 21.71
N LYS A 110 -31.54 2.55 21.01
CA LYS A 110 -32.32 1.32 20.80
C LYS A 110 -31.40 0.13 20.94
N GLU A 111 -31.94 -1.04 21.26
CA GLU A 111 -31.15 -2.27 21.38
C GLU A 111 -30.30 -2.53 20.13
N GLN A 112 -29.01 -2.83 20.34
CA GLN A 112 -28.05 -3.05 19.27
C GLN A 112 -28.22 -4.46 18.69
N SER A 113 -28.90 -4.57 17.55
CA SER A 113 -29.12 -5.85 16.87
C SER A 113 -27.94 -6.31 15.98
N ARG A 114 -27.09 -5.38 15.55
CA ARG A 114 -25.96 -5.62 14.63
C ARG A 114 -24.63 -5.76 15.37
N ALA A 115 -23.70 -6.54 14.83
CA ALA A 115 -22.32 -6.63 15.32
C ALA A 115 -21.37 -5.71 14.55
N VAL A 116 -21.75 -5.29 13.34
CA VAL A 116 -21.01 -4.29 12.55
C VAL A 116 -21.93 -3.15 12.10
N PRO A 117 -21.40 -1.96 11.81
CA PRO A 117 -22.17 -0.85 11.29
C PRO A 117 -22.99 -1.19 10.04
N SER A 118 -24.12 -0.52 9.86
CA SER A 118 -24.86 -0.57 8.59
C SER A 118 -24.18 0.30 7.54
N SER A 119 -24.41 0.02 6.25
CA SER A 119 -23.87 0.83 5.15
C SER A 119 -24.20 2.32 5.32
N SER A 120 -25.45 2.65 5.66
CA SER A 120 -25.87 4.04 5.91
C SER A 120 -25.18 4.69 7.12
N SER A 121 -24.75 3.90 8.11
CA SER A 121 -23.95 4.42 9.22
C SER A 121 -22.53 4.73 8.77
N VAL A 122 -21.97 3.89 7.89
CA VAL A 122 -20.63 4.07 7.32
C VAL A 122 -20.57 5.23 6.35
N PHE A 123 -21.52 5.40 5.44
CA PHE A 123 -21.53 6.57 4.55
C PHE A 123 -21.58 7.89 5.35
N ARG A 124 -22.40 7.96 6.40
CA ARG A 124 -22.40 9.11 7.32
C ARG A 124 -21.10 9.29 8.10
N TYR A 125 -20.33 8.22 8.29
CA TYR A 125 -19.01 8.29 8.91
C TYR A 125 -17.96 8.80 7.92
N LEU A 126 -17.96 8.27 6.69
CA LEU A 126 -17.05 8.68 5.62
C LEU A 126 -17.26 10.15 5.22
N ALA A 127 -18.52 10.63 5.20
CA ALA A 127 -18.84 12.02 4.89
C ALA A 127 -18.10 13.04 5.79
N ALA A 128 -17.72 12.67 7.01
CA ALA A 128 -16.94 13.56 7.89
C ALA A 128 -15.54 13.85 7.34
N PHE A 129 -14.99 12.99 6.48
CA PHE A 129 -13.67 13.19 5.87
C PHE A 129 -13.70 14.15 4.66
N HIS A 130 -14.90 14.50 4.20
CA HIS A 130 -15.07 15.43 3.10
C HIS A 130 -15.08 16.89 3.58
N ASP A 131 -14.39 17.75 2.83
CA ASP A 131 -14.36 19.19 3.04
C ASP A 131 -14.87 19.88 1.77
N ALA A 132 -16.12 20.34 1.84
CA ALA A 132 -16.80 20.99 0.72
C ALA A 132 -16.18 22.34 0.35
N GLU A 133 -15.53 23.05 1.28
CA GLU A 133 -14.85 24.32 0.96
C GLU A 133 -13.57 24.09 0.19
N GLN A 134 -12.83 23.02 0.51
CA GLN A 134 -11.67 22.62 -0.30
C GLN A 134 -12.08 22.16 -1.70
N GLU A 135 -13.20 21.45 -1.84
CA GLU A 135 -13.65 20.98 -3.15
C GLU A 135 -14.07 22.12 -4.08
N LYS A 136 -14.63 23.22 -3.55
CA LYS A 136 -14.92 24.42 -4.36
C LYS A 136 -13.68 25.07 -5.00
N LEU A 137 -12.48 24.81 -4.46
CA LEU A 137 -11.23 25.32 -5.02
C LEU A 137 -10.71 24.48 -6.20
N ARG A 138 -11.34 23.32 -6.43
CA ARG A 138 -11.00 22.40 -7.52
C ARG A 138 -11.41 23.01 -8.85
N ILE A 139 -10.46 23.07 -9.78
CA ILE A 139 -10.69 23.60 -11.13
C ILE A 139 -10.28 22.53 -12.13
N GLU A 140 -11.21 22.17 -13.01
CA GLU A 140 -10.93 21.21 -14.08
C GLU A 140 -9.75 21.68 -14.96
N GLY A 141 -8.84 20.76 -15.28
CA GLY A 141 -7.63 21.06 -16.05
C GLY A 141 -6.48 21.66 -15.26
N LYS A 142 -6.67 22.08 -14.00
CA LYS A 142 -5.59 22.51 -13.10
C LYS A 142 -5.32 21.46 -12.04
N ALA A 143 -4.04 21.17 -11.81
CA ALA A 143 -3.64 20.31 -10.71
C ALA A 143 -3.97 20.99 -9.37
N PHE A 144 -4.74 20.32 -8.54
CA PHE A 144 -5.12 20.77 -7.21
C PHE A 144 -5.23 19.55 -6.29
N ILE A 145 -4.75 19.69 -5.06
CA ILE A 145 -4.84 18.66 -4.02
C ILE A 145 -5.59 19.30 -2.85
N PRO A 146 -6.83 18.86 -2.56
CA PRO A 146 -7.58 19.32 -1.39
C PRO A 146 -6.76 19.15 -0.10
N ALA A 147 -6.71 20.19 0.72
CA ALA A 147 -6.03 20.10 2.01
C ALA A 147 -6.72 19.05 2.89
N PRO A 148 -5.96 18.18 3.59
CA PRO A 148 -6.57 17.17 4.46
C PRO A 148 -7.22 17.85 5.66
N ASN A 149 -8.44 17.45 5.99
CA ASN A 149 -9.09 17.86 7.23
C ASN A 149 -8.46 17.15 8.45
N GLU A 150 -8.94 17.45 9.66
CA GLU A 150 -8.38 16.86 10.88
C GLU A 150 -8.53 15.34 10.95
N HIS A 151 -9.61 14.78 10.39
CA HIS A 151 -9.86 13.34 10.41
C HIS A 151 -8.95 12.58 9.45
N LEU A 152 -8.69 13.11 8.24
CA LEU A 152 -7.68 12.54 7.33
C LEU A 152 -6.28 12.58 7.97
N ARG A 153 -5.92 13.68 8.65
CA ARG A 153 -4.69 13.74 9.45
C ARG A 153 -4.67 12.73 10.60
N GLY A 154 -5.83 12.43 11.18
CA GLY A 154 -6.01 11.37 12.17
C GLY A 154 -5.60 9.99 11.62
N LEU A 155 -6.04 9.64 10.40
CA LEU A 155 -5.65 8.38 9.75
C LEU A 155 -4.13 8.28 9.49
N VAL A 156 -3.48 9.39 9.16
CA VAL A 156 -2.01 9.45 9.03
C VAL A 156 -1.34 9.07 10.35
N LYS A 157 -1.85 9.61 11.48
CA LYS A 157 -1.31 9.30 12.81
C LYS A 157 -1.58 7.86 13.24
N VAL A 158 -2.76 7.32 12.94
CA VAL A 158 -3.06 5.90 13.17
C VAL A 158 -2.07 5.01 12.41
N ASN A 159 -1.80 5.34 11.15
CA ASN A 159 -0.80 4.60 10.36
C ASN A 159 0.62 4.74 10.94
N ALA A 160 1.01 5.93 11.40
CA ALA A 160 2.29 6.16 12.03
C ALA A 160 2.48 5.32 13.30
N ASP A 161 1.44 5.17 14.13
CA ASP A 161 1.46 4.30 15.30
C ASP A 161 1.64 2.81 14.90
N MET A 162 0.96 2.36 13.84
CA MET A 162 1.14 0.99 13.31
C MET A 162 2.57 0.75 12.80
N VAL A 163 3.14 1.73 12.10
CA VAL A 163 4.53 1.70 11.62
C VAL A 163 5.50 1.68 12.80
N GLY A 164 5.26 2.49 13.83
CA GLY A 164 6.06 2.51 15.05
C GLY A 164 6.05 1.16 15.77
N PHE A 165 4.88 0.52 15.88
CA PHE A 165 4.76 -0.84 16.41
C PHE A 165 5.52 -1.87 15.58
N MET A 166 5.44 -1.78 14.24
CA MET A 166 6.19 -2.68 13.37
C MET A 166 7.69 -2.49 13.55
N GLN A 167 8.17 -1.24 13.63
CA GLN A 167 9.57 -0.93 13.81
C GLN A 167 10.10 -1.43 15.15
N SER A 168 9.35 -1.30 16.24
CA SER A 168 9.81 -1.77 17.55
C SER A 168 10.00 -3.29 17.64
N HIS A 169 9.28 -4.06 16.81
CA HIS A 169 9.36 -5.52 16.77
C HIS A 169 10.18 -6.07 15.59
N ASN A 170 10.46 -5.24 14.59
CA ASN A 170 11.33 -5.56 13.46
C ASN A 170 12.21 -4.35 13.12
N PRO A 171 13.20 -3.99 13.96
CA PRO A 171 13.97 -2.76 13.78
C PRO A 171 14.74 -2.75 12.45
N GLN A 172 14.58 -1.66 11.70
CA GLN A 172 15.29 -1.39 10.45
C GLN A 172 16.03 -0.05 10.56
N LYS A 173 17.36 -0.09 10.36
CA LYS A 173 18.19 1.13 10.37
C LYS A 173 18.13 1.91 9.07
N VAL A 174 17.71 1.25 7.99
CA VAL A 174 17.61 1.81 6.64
C VAL A 174 16.14 1.87 6.22
N ALA A 175 15.74 3.00 5.67
CA ALA A 175 14.46 3.17 5.01
C ALA A 175 14.65 3.48 3.52
N THR A 176 14.46 2.46 2.68
CA THR A 176 14.32 2.63 1.24
C THR A 176 12.86 2.97 0.92
N LEU A 177 12.65 4.20 0.46
CA LEU A 177 11.35 4.79 0.19
C LEU A 177 11.07 4.78 -1.31
N ASP A 178 10.06 4.03 -1.71
CA ASP A 178 9.54 3.98 -3.07
C ASP A 178 8.36 4.94 -3.18
N GLN A 179 8.51 6.01 -3.97
CA GLN A 179 7.42 6.95 -4.27
C GLN A 179 6.86 6.69 -5.65
N ASP A 180 5.56 6.43 -5.71
CA ASP A 180 4.88 6.07 -6.94
C ASP A 180 3.39 6.46 -6.93
N ALA A 181 2.89 6.85 -8.09
CA ALA A 181 1.51 7.24 -8.31
C ALA A 181 0.73 6.07 -8.94
N THR A 182 -0.48 5.81 -8.48
CA THR A 182 -1.28 4.70 -8.99
C THR A 182 -2.64 5.17 -9.50
N LEU A 183 -3.01 4.80 -10.72
CA LEU A 183 -4.29 5.22 -11.32
C LEU A 183 -5.43 4.28 -10.90
N VAL A 184 -6.43 4.79 -10.22
CA VAL A 184 -7.69 4.10 -9.90
C VAL A 184 -8.74 4.57 -10.89
N GLU A 185 -8.98 3.77 -11.92
CA GLU A 185 -10.02 4.04 -12.93
C GLU A 185 -11.41 4.06 -12.28
N THR A 186 -12.25 4.99 -12.70
CA THR A 186 -13.59 5.15 -12.13
C THR A 186 -14.56 5.76 -13.12
N ALA A 187 -15.83 5.36 -13.02
CA ALA A 187 -16.92 5.92 -13.82
C ALA A 187 -17.67 7.06 -13.09
N LYS A 188 -17.15 7.53 -11.95
CA LYS A 188 -17.76 8.60 -11.15
C LYS A 188 -17.85 9.91 -11.93
N LEU A 189 -18.96 10.62 -11.76
CA LEU A 189 -19.22 11.85 -12.51
C LEU A 189 -18.16 12.91 -12.20
N GLU A 190 -17.85 13.10 -10.91
CA GLU A 190 -16.90 14.07 -10.40
C GLU A 190 -15.42 13.71 -10.61
N ALA A 191 -15.11 12.52 -11.12
CA ALA A 191 -13.72 12.14 -11.38
C ALA A 191 -13.17 12.83 -12.65
N LEU A 192 -11.91 13.28 -12.58
CA LEU A 192 -11.22 13.97 -13.67
C LEU A 192 -10.39 13.01 -14.54
N TYR A 193 -10.19 13.39 -15.80
CA TYR A 193 -9.39 12.62 -16.73
C TYR A 193 -7.91 12.62 -16.36
N CYS A 194 -7.29 11.45 -16.43
CA CYS A 194 -5.84 11.31 -16.29
C CYS A 194 -5.12 11.40 -17.64
N TYR A 195 -3.78 11.41 -17.59
CA TYR A 195 -2.93 11.46 -18.78
C TYR A 195 -3.14 10.26 -19.74
N LYS A 196 -3.68 9.13 -19.25
CA LYS A 196 -4.06 7.97 -20.06
C LYS A 196 -5.46 8.09 -20.71
N LYS A 197 -6.10 9.25 -20.62
CA LYS A 197 -7.38 9.59 -21.27
C LYS A 197 -8.60 8.81 -20.76
N PHE A 198 -8.58 8.40 -19.49
CA PHE A 198 -9.76 7.88 -18.78
C PHE A 198 -9.93 8.59 -17.42
N LYS A 199 -11.15 8.59 -16.87
CA LYS A 199 -11.45 9.17 -15.55
C LYS A 199 -10.85 8.34 -14.44
N ALA A 200 -10.09 8.99 -13.55
CA ALA A 200 -9.40 8.29 -12.48
C ALA A 200 -9.18 9.18 -11.26
N TYR A 201 -8.85 8.54 -10.15
CA TYR A 201 -8.07 9.16 -9.08
C TYR A 201 -6.64 8.63 -9.14
N GLN A 202 -5.67 9.40 -8.67
CA GLN A 202 -4.26 9.04 -8.74
C GLN A 202 -3.55 9.11 -7.37
N PRO A 203 -3.89 8.24 -6.41
CA PRO A 203 -3.19 8.21 -5.12
C PRO A 203 -1.67 8.12 -5.27
N PHE A 204 -0.96 8.94 -4.52
CA PHE A 204 0.50 8.97 -4.47
C PHE A 204 0.98 8.31 -3.18
N ASN A 205 1.61 7.15 -3.31
CA ASN A 205 1.98 6.30 -2.18
C ASN A 205 3.49 6.37 -1.93
N THR A 206 3.89 6.32 -0.67
CA THR A 206 5.29 6.10 -0.26
C THR A 206 5.42 4.79 0.49
N TRP A 207 6.10 3.84 -0.14
CA TRP A 207 6.31 2.49 0.36
C TRP A 207 7.68 2.35 1.00
N TRP A 208 7.74 1.71 2.17
CA TRP A 208 8.99 1.35 2.85
C TRP A 208 9.34 -0.10 2.53
N ALA A 209 10.39 -0.29 1.73
CA ALA A 209 10.76 -1.60 1.19
C ALA A 209 11.13 -2.62 2.27
N GLU A 210 11.95 -2.22 3.26
CA GLU A 210 12.45 -3.11 4.30
C GLU A 210 11.31 -3.64 5.20
N GLN A 211 10.39 -2.76 5.60
CA GLN A 211 9.20 -3.14 6.37
C GLN A 211 8.10 -3.76 5.51
N GLY A 212 8.08 -3.48 4.21
CA GLY A 212 6.99 -3.83 3.31
C GLY A 212 5.66 -3.22 3.76
N MET A 213 5.65 -1.92 4.03
CA MET A 213 4.47 -1.19 4.48
C MET A 213 4.37 0.16 3.75
N VAL A 214 3.16 0.70 3.62
CA VAL A 214 2.97 2.07 3.16
C VAL A 214 3.11 3.01 4.34
N LEU A 215 4.09 3.91 4.28
CA LEU A 215 4.29 4.93 5.32
C LEU A 215 3.28 6.07 5.20
N HIS A 216 2.99 6.47 3.96
CA HIS A 216 2.10 7.57 3.69
C HIS A 216 1.44 7.41 2.33
N THR A 217 0.23 7.96 2.20
CA THR A 217 -0.49 8.10 0.95
C THR A 217 -1.17 9.46 0.89
N GLU A 218 -1.15 10.06 -0.29
CA GLU A 218 -1.92 11.27 -0.58
C GLU A 218 -2.90 10.95 -1.71
N PHE A 219 -4.20 11.03 -1.41
CA PHE A 219 -5.23 10.85 -2.43
C PHE A 219 -5.22 12.07 -3.37
N ARG A 220 -5.32 11.86 -4.68
CA ARG A 220 -5.24 12.93 -5.68
C ARG A 220 -6.21 12.67 -6.83
N ASP A 221 -6.59 13.73 -7.53
CA ASP A 221 -7.37 13.62 -8.76
C ASP A 221 -6.55 13.05 -9.92
N GLY A 222 -7.24 12.46 -10.91
CA GLY A 222 -6.61 11.88 -12.09
C GLY A 222 -5.82 12.88 -12.92
N ASN A 223 -6.21 14.15 -12.95
CA ASN A 223 -5.53 15.20 -13.71
C ASN A 223 -4.28 15.77 -12.99
N VAL A 224 -4.03 15.38 -11.73
CA VAL A 224 -2.82 15.79 -11.00
C VAL A 224 -1.62 15.03 -11.55
N PRO A 225 -0.58 15.71 -12.07
CA PRO A 225 0.63 15.04 -12.55
C PRO A 225 1.28 14.17 -11.47
N ALA A 226 1.87 13.04 -11.86
CA ALA A 226 2.45 12.08 -10.91
C ALA A 226 3.51 12.72 -9.99
N GLY A 227 4.37 13.58 -10.52
CA GLY A 227 5.40 14.27 -9.74
C GLY A 227 4.91 15.51 -8.98
N TYR A 228 3.64 15.92 -9.12
CA TYR A 228 3.16 17.18 -8.53
C TYR A 228 3.38 17.20 -7.01
N GLU A 229 4.08 18.23 -6.52
CA GLU A 229 4.45 18.43 -5.11
C GLU A 229 5.18 17.24 -4.43
N GLN A 230 5.90 16.42 -5.19
CA GLN A 230 6.57 15.23 -4.66
C GLN A 230 7.56 15.53 -3.52
N LEU A 231 8.30 16.64 -3.59
CA LEU A 231 9.22 17.06 -2.53
C LEU A 231 8.48 17.39 -1.21
N ARG A 232 7.27 17.97 -1.27
CA ARG A 232 6.47 18.24 -0.06
C ARG A 232 6.10 16.92 0.61
N VAL A 233 5.51 15.99 -0.16
CA VAL A 233 5.11 14.68 0.38
C VAL A 233 6.33 13.91 0.90
N PHE A 234 7.47 13.99 0.20
CA PHE A 234 8.70 13.35 0.69
C PHE A 234 9.14 13.90 2.05
N LYS A 235 9.10 15.23 2.25
CA LYS A 235 9.40 15.85 3.56
C LYS A 235 8.42 15.41 4.65
N GLU A 236 7.14 15.29 4.33
CA GLU A 236 6.12 14.78 5.26
C GLU A 236 6.42 13.34 5.68
N VAL A 237 6.78 12.47 4.72
CA VAL A 237 7.17 11.08 5.01
C VAL A 237 8.39 11.00 5.91
N LEU A 238 9.41 11.82 5.66
CA LEU A 238 10.62 11.84 6.50
C LEU A 238 10.31 12.17 7.97
N ALA A 239 9.27 12.98 8.21
CA ALA A 239 8.82 13.31 9.57
C ALA A 239 8.04 12.16 10.24
N LEU A 240 7.48 11.24 9.47
CA LEU A 240 6.74 10.06 9.97
C LEU A 240 7.65 8.86 10.26
N LEU A 241 8.92 8.89 9.84
CA LEU A 241 9.85 7.78 10.07
C LEU A 241 10.18 7.64 11.57
N PRO A 242 10.11 6.42 12.14
CA PRO A 242 10.51 6.15 13.53
C PRO A 242 11.93 6.62 13.83
N GLU A 243 12.21 7.08 15.05
CA GLU A 243 13.47 7.76 15.44
C GLU A 243 14.74 6.93 15.26
N ASP A 244 14.63 5.61 15.32
CA ASP A 244 15.76 4.67 15.25
C ASP A 244 16.25 4.39 13.82
N VAL A 245 15.56 4.91 12.80
CA VAL A 245 16.02 4.93 11.40
C VAL A 245 17.16 5.94 11.25
N GLU A 246 18.26 5.49 10.64
CA GLU A 246 19.50 6.27 10.51
C GLU A 246 19.74 6.72 9.07
N THR A 247 19.43 5.85 8.09
CA THR A 247 19.69 6.11 6.68
C THR A 247 18.40 6.05 5.87
N VAL A 248 18.20 7.03 4.99
CA VAL A 248 17.09 7.04 4.04
C VAL A 248 17.62 6.97 2.62
N ARG A 249 16.99 6.12 1.81
CA ARG A 249 17.20 6.03 0.37
C ARG A 249 15.90 6.30 -0.37
N LEU A 250 15.94 7.04 -1.46
CA LEU A 250 14.78 7.33 -2.29
C LEU A 250 14.88 6.60 -3.63
N ARG A 251 13.82 5.90 -4.01
CA ARG A 251 13.61 5.38 -5.36
C ARG A 251 12.33 5.96 -5.93
N SER A 252 12.40 6.42 -7.18
CA SER A 252 11.23 6.90 -7.91
C SER A 252 11.39 6.63 -9.41
N ASP A 253 10.28 6.69 -10.13
CA ASP A 253 10.29 6.64 -11.59
C ASP A 253 10.70 8.01 -12.16
N THR A 254 10.43 8.23 -13.44
CA THR A 254 10.72 9.49 -14.10
C THR A 254 9.90 10.66 -13.57
N ALA A 255 8.75 10.44 -12.92
CA ALA A 255 7.97 11.52 -12.31
C ALA A 255 8.74 12.21 -11.16
N GLY A 256 9.64 11.46 -10.50
CA GLY A 256 10.58 11.96 -9.51
C GLY A 256 11.75 12.77 -10.06
N TYR A 257 11.90 12.89 -11.39
CA TYR A 257 12.99 13.65 -12.02
C TYR A 257 12.79 15.17 -11.90
N GLN A 258 12.80 15.67 -10.67
CA GLN A 258 12.57 17.06 -10.34
C GLN A 258 13.82 17.65 -9.70
N HIS A 259 14.36 18.71 -10.31
CA HIS A 259 15.63 19.28 -9.84
C HIS A 259 15.59 19.77 -8.39
N GLU A 260 14.44 20.21 -7.89
CA GLU A 260 14.26 20.58 -6.48
C GLU A 260 14.39 19.36 -5.54
N LEU A 261 13.80 18.22 -5.92
CA LEU A 261 13.89 16.97 -5.17
C LEU A 261 15.31 16.41 -5.16
N LEU A 262 15.96 16.35 -6.34
CA LEU A 262 17.34 15.89 -6.46
C LEU A 262 18.29 16.77 -5.64
N ARG A 263 18.09 18.10 -5.71
CA ARG A 263 18.88 19.08 -4.97
C ARG A 263 18.70 18.92 -3.47
N TYR A 264 17.46 18.76 -2.99
CA TYR A 264 17.17 18.56 -1.57
C TYR A 264 17.88 17.31 -1.03
N CYS A 265 17.81 16.19 -1.76
CA CYS A 265 18.46 14.94 -1.37
C CYS A 265 19.99 15.09 -1.34
N ALA A 266 20.58 15.75 -2.32
CA ALA A 266 22.03 15.84 -2.46
C ALA A 266 22.70 16.87 -1.55
N LYS A 267 22.04 18.00 -1.24
CA LYS A 267 22.62 19.07 -0.41
C LYS A 267 22.74 18.73 1.07
N GLY A 268 21.97 17.76 1.54
CA GLY A 268 21.96 17.38 2.94
C GLY A 268 21.27 18.38 3.87
N GLU A 269 20.27 19.11 3.36
CA GLU A 269 19.52 20.12 4.14
C GLU A 269 18.61 19.49 5.22
N ASN A 270 18.41 18.16 5.19
CA ASN A 270 17.63 17.47 6.21
C ASN A 270 18.41 17.37 7.53
N LYS A 271 17.87 17.94 8.61
CA LYS A 271 18.54 17.97 9.94
C LYS A 271 18.85 16.58 10.51
N ARG A 272 18.03 15.58 10.18
CA ARG A 272 18.13 14.23 10.75
C ARG A 272 18.96 13.29 9.88
N PHE A 273 18.67 13.26 8.58
CA PHE A 273 19.27 12.30 7.65
C PHE A 273 20.42 12.89 6.84
N GLY A 274 20.66 14.20 6.93
CA GLY A 274 21.64 14.88 6.10
C GLY A 274 21.39 14.58 4.62
N ARG A 275 22.44 14.10 3.94
CA ARG A 275 22.39 13.71 2.53
C ARG A 275 21.60 12.42 2.36
N ILE A 276 20.57 12.48 1.52
CA ILE A 276 19.71 11.34 1.21
C ILE A 276 20.17 10.72 -0.11
N GLU A 277 20.41 9.42 -0.08
CA GLU A 277 20.80 8.64 -1.26
C GLU A 277 19.59 8.43 -2.16
N PHE A 278 19.73 8.52 -3.47
CA PHE A 278 18.61 8.28 -4.39
C PHE A 278 19.00 7.60 -5.69
N ALA A 279 18.05 6.89 -6.29
CA ALA A 279 18.09 6.52 -7.72
C ALA A 279 16.72 6.79 -8.34
N ILE A 280 16.69 7.65 -9.36
CA ILE A 280 15.45 8.18 -9.95
C ILE A 280 15.56 8.07 -11.48
N GLY A 281 14.49 7.64 -12.15
CA GLY A 281 14.47 7.60 -13.61
C GLY A 281 14.71 9.01 -14.18
N SER A 282 15.57 9.15 -15.19
CA SER A 282 15.81 10.44 -15.84
C SER A 282 15.00 10.54 -17.13
N ASP A 283 14.54 11.75 -17.45
CA ASP A 283 13.98 12.04 -18.76
C ASP A 283 15.02 11.81 -19.86
N VAL A 284 14.57 11.21 -20.97
CA VAL A 284 15.40 10.97 -22.15
C VAL A 284 15.20 12.13 -23.13
N THR A 285 15.77 13.29 -22.80
CA THR A 285 15.70 14.49 -23.63
C THR A 285 16.60 14.37 -24.87
N PRO A 286 16.42 15.22 -25.90
CA PRO A 286 17.34 15.26 -27.05
C PRO A 286 18.80 15.50 -26.64
N GLU A 287 19.05 16.30 -25.60
CA GLU A 287 20.39 16.58 -25.08
C GLU A 287 20.97 15.33 -24.40
N PHE A 288 20.15 14.61 -23.62
CA PHE A 288 20.57 13.34 -23.04
C PHE A 288 20.92 12.31 -24.13
N LYS A 289 20.11 12.23 -25.19
CA LYS A 289 20.40 11.34 -26.35
C LYS A 289 21.73 11.69 -27.00
N LYS A 290 22.05 12.97 -27.20
CA LYS A 290 23.34 13.41 -27.74
C LYS A 290 24.50 12.96 -26.85
N ALA A 291 24.40 13.18 -25.53
CA ALA A 291 25.42 12.75 -24.59
C ALA A 291 25.61 11.22 -24.59
N VAL A 292 24.53 10.45 -24.75
CA VAL A 292 24.60 8.98 -24.88
C VAL A 292 25.28 8.55 -26.17
N MET A 293 25.13 9.29 -27.28
CA MET A 293 25.80 9.00 -28.55
C MET A 293 27.32 9.26 -28.51
N GLU A 294 27.79 10.07 -27.57
CA GLU A 294 29.22 10.34 -27.37
C GLU A 294 29.92 9.22 -26.57
N VAL A 295 29.16 8.33 -25.93
CA VAL A 295 29.71 7.19 -25.16
C VAL A 295 30.26 6.15 -26.13
N ALA A 296 31.53 5.76 -25.94
CA ALA A 296 32.17 4.76 -26.79
C ALA A 296 31.54 3.37 -26.59
N ASP A 297 31.47 2.56 -27.64
CA ASP A 297 30.89 1.21 -27.56
C ASP A 297 31.62 0.30 -26.56
N SER A 298 32.91 0.56 -26.29
CA SER A 298 33.71 -0.16 -25.28
C SER A 298 33.28 0.10 -23.84
N ASP A 299 32.58 1.20 -23.58
CA ASP A 299 32.20 1.62 -22.23
C ASP A 299 30.84 1.03 -21.81
N TRP A 300 30.12 0.41 -22.74
CA TRP A 300 28.87 -0.28 -22.47
C TRP A 300 29.12 -1.63 -21.81
N GLN A 301 28.52 -1.79 -20.63
CA GLN A 301 28.64 -2.99 -19.82
C GLN A 301 27.31 -3.76 -19.85
N PRO A 302 27.35 -5.09 -20.03
CA PRO A 302 26.13 -5.89 -20.04
C PRO A 302 25.50 -5.98 -18.66
N ILE A 303 24.16 -6.02 -18.64
CA ILE A 303 23.38 -6.30 -17.43
C ILE A 303 23.10 -7.80 -17.39
N TYR A 304 23.35 -8.44 -16.25
CA TYR A 304 23.04 -9.85 -16.03
C TYR A 304 21.78 -10.01 -15.19
N LYS A 305 21.07 -11.13 -15.36
CA LYS A 305 20.02 -11.57 -14.44
C LYS A 305 20.49 -12.83 -13.73
N GLU A 306 20.24 -12.89 -12.44
CA GLU A 306 20.48 -14.10 -11.66
C GLU A 306 19.19 -14.91 -11.57
N PHE A 307 19.26 -16.17 -12.00
CA PHE A 307 18.16 -17.12 -11.90
C PHE A 307 18.75 -18.49 -11.51
N ASP A 308 18.24 -19.06 -10.42
CA ASP A 308 18.71 -20.35 -9.88
C ASP A 308 20.25 -20.40 -9.64
N GLY A 309 20.81 -19.29 -9.13
CA GLY A 309 22.25 -19.16 -8.88
C GLY A 309 23.13 -19.04 -10.14
N GLN A 310 22.53 -18.98 -11.33
CA GLN A 310 23.23 -18.78 -12.59
C GLN A 310 23.04 -17.36 -13.13
N ARG A 311 24.13 -16.75 -13.63
CA ARG A 311 24.11 -15.42 -14.25
C ARG A 311 23.86 -15.55 -15.76
N TRP A 312 22.75 -14.98 -16.22
CA TRP A 312 22.35 -14.94 -17.62
C TRP A 312 22.54 -13.53 -18.17
N LYS A 313 23.31 -13.39 -19.26
CA LYS A 313 23.46 -12.10 -19.95
C LYS A 313 22.11 -11.70 -20.54
N THR A 314 21.66 -10.48 -20.26
CA THR A 314 20.44 -9.93 -20.87
C THR A 314 20.76 -9.19 -22.17
N ASN A 315 19.72 -8.82 -22.94
CA ASN A 315 19.85 -7.96 -24.11
C ASN A 315 20.00 -6.46 -23.74
N GLN A 316 20.29 -6.16 -22.48
CA GLN A 316 20.45 -4.81 -21.97
C GLN A 316 21.89 -4.54 -21.58
N GLU A 317 22.32 -3.32 -21.86
CA GLU A 317 23.63 -2.80 -21.49
C GLU A 317 23.46 -1.45 -20.79
N TRP A 318 24.43 -1.08 -19.97
CA TRP A 318 24.47 0.20 -19.29
C TRP A 318 25.83 0.88 -19.44
N ALA A 319 25.84 2.20 -19.41
CA ALA A 319 27.06 3.00 -19.41
C ALA A 319 26.85 4.27 -18.58
N GLU A 320 27.94 4.82 -18.06
CA GLU A 320 27.92 6.16 -17.46
C GLU A 320 27.90 7.21 -18.57
N VAL A 321 27.13 8.27 -18.34
CA VAL A 321 26.98 9.36 -19.31
C VAL A 321 27.48 10.63 -18.66
N CYS A 322 28.44 11.29 -19.32
CA CYS A 322 28.83 12.65 -18.95
C CYS A 322 27.72 13.61 -19.35
N PHE A 323 26.76 13.81 -18.47
CA PHE A 323 25.58 14.64 -18.74
C PHE A 323 25.32 15.62 -17.60
N ILE A 324 25.16 16.89 -17.97
CA ILE A 324 24.72 17.95 -17.06
C ILE A 324 23.49 18.59 -17.71
N PRO A 325 22.29 18.42 -17.14
CA PRO A 325 21.10 19.09 -17.64
C PRO A 325 21.29 20.61 -17.62
N ALA A 326 20.84 21.28 -18.67
CA ALA A 326 20.91 22.73 -18.78
C ALA A 326 20.32 23.40 -17.52
N ALA A 327 19.21 22.88 -16.99
CA ALA A 327 18.54 23.41 -15.80
C ALA A 327 19.40 23.47 -14.51
N ILE A 328 20.49 22.70 -14.42
CA ILE A 328 21.38 22.68 -13.25
C ILE A 328 22.82 23.14 -13.53
N GLY A 329 23.19 23.37 -14.80
CA GLY A 329 24.54 23.72 -15.24
C GLY A 329 24.99 25.17 -14.97
N TYR A 330 24.16 26.01 -14.35
CA TYR A 330 24.42 27.46 -14.23
C TYR A 330 25.14 27.89 -12.94
N SER A 331 25.42 26.98 -11.99
CA SER A 331 26.05 27.34 -10.70
C SER A 331 27.21 26.41 -10.35
N LYS A 332 28.34 26.99 -9.93
CA LYS A 332 29.51 26.25 -9.44
C LYS A 332 29.26 25.46 -8.14
N ASN A 333 28.20 25.82 -7.41
CA ASN A 333 27.82 25.18 -6.14
C ASN A 333 26.63 24.20 -6.31
N ALA A 334 26.21 23.92 -7.54
CA ALA A 334 25.16 22.95 -7.79
C ALA A 334 25.68 21.52 -7.51
N PRO A 335 24.88 20.63 -6.89
CA PRO A 335 25.25 19.23 -6.76
C PRO A 335 25.44 18.60 -8.15
N VAL A 336 26.54 17.87 -8.33
CA VAL A 336 26.79 17.05 -9.51
C VAL A 336 26.16 15.67 -9.29
N TYR A 337 25.41 15.20 -10.28
CA TYR A 337 24.78 13.88 -10.24
C TYR A 337 25.47 12.95 -11.22
N ARG A 338 25.37 11.66 -10.94
CA ARG A 338 25.80 10.59 -11.83
C ARG A 338 24.62 10.17 -12.70
N TYR A 339 24.82 10.16 -14.00
CA TYR A 339 23.84 9.73 -14.99
C TYR A 339 24.27 8.40 -15.61
N ILE A 340 23.32 7.48 -15.68
CA ILE A 340 23.50 6.16 -16.27
C ILE A 340 22.48 6.01 -17.39
N ALA A 341 22.96 5.62 -18.58
CA ALA A 341 22.10 5.21 -19.67
C ALA A 341 21.96 3.69 -19.66
N ILE A 342 20.76 3.22 -19.98
CA ILE A 342 20.45 1.80 -20.15
C ILE A 342 19.88 1.64 -21.56
N ARG A 343 20.53 0.83 -22.39
CA ARG A 343 20.07 0.54 -23.75
C ARG A 343 19.64 -0.92 -23.86
N GLU A 344 18.56 -1.16 -24.59
CA GLU A 344 18.09 -2.50 -24.95
C GLU A 344 18.01 -2.62 -26.47
N ALA A 345 18.77 -3.55 -27.03
CA ALA A 345 18.79 -3.76 -28.48
C ALA A 345 17.42 -4.27 -28.94
N MET A 346 16.81 -3.56 -29.90
CA MET A 346 15.56 -4.01 -30.52
C MET A 346 15.88 -4.97 -31.67
N GLY A 347 15.08 -6.01 -31.87
CA GLY A 347 15.21 -6.85 -33.07
C GLY A 347 15.08 -6.02 -34.35
N SER A 348 15.90 -6.33 -35.36
CA SER A 348 15.83 -5.69 -36.68
C SER A 348 14.49 -6.02 -37.35
N MET A 349 13.52 -5.09 -37.27
CA MET A 349 12.27 -5.16 -38.04
C MET A 349 12.36 -4.45 -39.39
N GLU A 350 13.57 -4.11 -39.86
CA GLU A 350 13.75 -3.45 -41.15
C GLU A 350 14.16 -4.50 -42.19
N LEU A 351 13.17 -5.03 -42.92
CA LEU A 351 13.41 -5.80 -44.14
C LEU A 351 13.96 -4.85 -45.22
N PRO A 352 14.99 -5.25 -45.98
CA PRO A 352 15.55 -4.42 -47.05
C PRO A 352 14.46 -4.05 -48.07
N GLY A 353 14.27 -2.75 -48.33
CA GLY A 353 13.34 -2.24 -49.35
C GLY A 353 11.94 -1.86 -48.87
N VAL A 354 11.64 -1.95 -47.57
CA VAL A 354 10.40 -1.40 -46.98
C VAL A 354 10.76 -0.18 -46.14
N GLU A 355 10.43 1.02 -46.64
CA GLU A 355 10.40 2.21 -45.79
C GLU A 355 9.40 1.95 -44.67
N SER A 356 9.92 1.61 -43.49
CA SER A 356 9.09 1.45 -42.32
C SER A 356 8.50 2.84 -42.02
N PRO A 357 7.17 3.00 -41.96
CA PRO A 357 6.57 4.24 -41.48
C PRO A 357 7.26 4.59 -40.16
N GLN A 358 7.56 5.86 -39.91
CA GLN A 358 8.08 6.34 -38.63
C GLN A 358 7.21 5.77 -37.50
N GLN A 359 7.58 4.61 -36.98
CA GLN A 359 6.85 3.95 -35.92
C GLN A 359 7.12 4.79 -34.70
N SER A 360 6.12 5.60 -34.33
CA SER A 360 6.12 6.29 -33.05
C SER A 360 6.04 5.22 -31.97
N PHE A 361 7.20 4.85 -31.42
CA PHE A 361 7.26 3.93 -30.29
C PHE A 361 6.76 4.64 -29.04
N PRO A 362 6.03 3.94 -28.13
CA PRO A 362 5.56 4.53 -26.88
C PRO A 362 6.69 4.75 -25.85
N PHE A 363 7.95 4.63 -26.26
CA PHE A 363 9.14 4.75 -25.43
C PHE A 363 10.28 5.42 -26.20
N PRO A 364 11.22 6.08 -25.50
CA PRO A 364 12.37 6.71 -26.15
C PRO A 364 13.25 5.67 -26.86
N THR A 365 13.51 5.91 -28.14
CA THR A 365 14.46 5.14 -28.93
C THR A 365 15.67 5.98 -29.32
N LEU A 366 16.79 5.30 -29.54
CA LEU A 366 18.02 5.86 -30.08
C LEU A 366 18.54 4.92 -31.17
N GLN A 367 18.92 5.48 -32.32
CA GLN A 367 19.58 4.72 -33.38
C GLN A 367 21.08 4.98 -33.29
N ILE A 368 21.85 3.91 -33.11
CA ILE A 368 23.31 3.94 -33.13
C ILE A 368 23.74 3.02 -34.28
N ASN A 369 24.40 3.58 -35.29
CA ASN A 369 24.70 2.90 -36.55
C ASN A 369 23.41 2.31 -37.18
N SER A 370 23.41 1.02 -37.52
CA SER A 370 22.25 0.31 -38.08
C SER A 370 21.34 -0.34 -37.02
N GLN A 371 21.62 -0.16 -35.73
CA GLN A 371 20.88 -0.81 -34.65
C GLN A 371 20.02 0.20 -33.88
N ARG A 372 18.73 -0.11 -33.73
CA ARG A 372 17.80 0.66 -32.90
C ARG A 372 17.79 0.13 -31.47
N TYR A 373 17.88 1.03 -30.51
CA TYR A 373 17.84 0.73 -29.09
C TYR A 373 16.66 1.42 -28.42
N LYS A 374 16.05 0.74 -27.45
CA LYS A 374 15.22 1.38 -26.44
C LYS A 374 16.14 1.96 -25.37
N LEU A 375 15.92 3.22 -25.00
CA LEU A 375 16.82 3.96 -24.11
C LEU A 375 16.08 4.39 -22.84
N PHE A 376 16.74 4.19 -21.70
CA PHE A 376 16.32 4.70 -20.40
C PHE A 376 17.47 5.49 -19.75
N GLY A 377 17.12 6.52 -18.98
CA GLY A 377 18.07 7.25 -18.14
C GLY A 377 17.82 6.97 -16.66
N LEU A 378 18.89 6.99 -15.87
CA LEU A 378 18.85 6.89 -14.42
C LEU A 378 19.78 7.96 -13.85
N VAL A 379 19.30 8.72 -12.86
CA VAL A 379 20.10 9.70 -12.13
C VAL A 379 20.27 9.26 -10.69
N THR A 380 21.47 9.44 -10.14
CA THR A 380 21.78 9.08 -8.77
C THR A 380 22.86 9.99 -8.18
N ASN A 381 22.94 10.01 -6.85
CA ASN A 381 24.07 10.54 -6.10
C ASN A 381 24.90 9.42 -5.44
N MET A 382 24.65 8.15 -5.75
CA MET A 382 25.34 6.99 -5.17
C MET A 382 26.54 6.56 -6.02
N ASP A 383 27.54 5.98 -5.36
CA ASP A 383 28.81 5.50 -5.92
C ASP A 383 28.82 3.99 -6.24
N TRP A 384 27.68 3.32 -6.10
CA TRP A 384 27.55 1.88 -6.38
C TRP A 384 27.84 1.55 -7.84
N SER A 385 28.22 0.30 -8.15
CA SER A 385 28.34 -0.14 -9.55
C SER A 385 27.01 0.05 -10.29
N GLY A 386 27.05 0.44 -11.56
CA GLY A 386 25.83 0.76 -12.31
C GLY A 386 24.89 -0.43 -12.42
N GLU A 387 25.40 -1.65 -12.64
CA GLU A 387 24.59 -2.88 -12.62
C GLU A 387 23.84 -3.04 -11.29
N LYS A 388 24.53 -2.91 -10.15
CA LYS A 388 23.92 -3.02 -8.81
C LYS A 388 22.86 -1.94 -8.59
N LEU A 389 23.15 -0.70 -8.98
CA LEU A 389 22.22 0.42 -8.85
C LEU A 389 20.96 0.20 -9.70
N ILE A 390 21.11 -0.33 -10.92
CA ILE A 390 19.99 -0.63 -11.82
C ILE A 390 19.11 -1.73 -11.24
N HIS A 391 19.71 -2.80 -10.69
CA HIS A 391 18.94 -3.85 -10.01
C HIS A 391 18.20 -3.30 -8.80
N TRP A 392 18.88 -2.53 -7.96
CA TRP A 392 18.28 -1.90 -6.79
C TRP A 392 17.16 -0.91 -7.15
N HIS A 393 17.30 -0.14 -8.23
CA HIS A 393 16.23 0.73 -8.73
C HIS A 393 15.01 -0.08 -9.20
N ARG A 394 15.25 -1.21 -9.90
CA ARG A 394 14.19 -2.07 -10.47
C ARG A 394 13.42 -2.88 -9.43
N GLU A 395 13.97 -3.12 -8.25
CA GLU A 395 13.23 -3.71 -7.14
C GLU A 395 11.95 -2.92 -6.80
N ARG A 396 11.93 -1.61 -7.08
CA ARG A 396 10.73 -0.77 -7.04
C ARG A 396 9.63 -1.36 -7.92
N CYS A 397 9.91 -1.56 -9.22
CA CYS A 397 8.94 -2.10 -10.18
C CYS A 397 8.39 -3.47 -9.75
N GLY A 398 9.17 -4.32 -9.11
CA GLY A 398 8.63 -5.60 -8.60
C GLY A 398 7.66 -5.40 -7.44
N LYS A 399 8.09 -4.68 -6.39
CA LYS A 399 7.37 -4.64 -5.12
C LYS A 399 6.30 -3.56 -5.02
N SER A 400 6.52 -2.37 -5.60
CA SER A 400 5.51 -1.31 -5.61
C SER A 400 4.37 -1.63 -6.58
N GLU A 401 4.65 -2.23 -7.74
CA GLU A 401 3.59 -2.68 -8.67
C GLU A 401 2.77 -3.84 -8.08
N GLU A 402 3.44 -4.79 -7.42
CA GLU A 402 2.76 -5.85 -6.67
C GLU A 402 1.86 -5.24 -5.59
N ALA A 403 2.36 -4.26 -4.82
CA ALA A 403 1.58 -3.55 -3.81
C ALA A 403 0.38 -2.81 -4.42
N HIS A 404 0.56 -2.11 -5.55
CA HIS A 404 -0.54 -1.43 -6.25
C HIS A 404 -1.62 -2.40 -6.75
N SER A 405 -1.21 -3.57 -7.25
CA SER A 405 -2.16 -4.63 -7.62
C SER A 405 -2.86 -5.18 -6.37
N VAL A 406 -2.16 -5.35 -5.24
CA VAL A 406 -2.80 -5.73 -3.96
C VAL A 406 -3.83 -4.68 -3.54
N MET A 407 -3.50 -3.40 -3.61
CA MET A 407 -4.41 -2.32 -3.22
C MET A 407 -5.71 -2.33 -4.04
N LYS A 408 -5.63 -2.61 -5.35
CA LYS A 408 -6.76 -2.51 -6.28
C LYS A 408 -7.56 -3.80 -6.45
N GLU A 409 -6.88 -4.93 -6.60
CA GLU A 409 -7.49 -6.21 -6.95
C GLU A 409 -7.72 -7.09 -5.73
N ASP A 410 -6.77 -7.06 -4.79
CA ASP A 410 -6.87 -7.88 -3.58
C ASP A 410 -7.69 -7.15 -2.50
N LEU A 411 -7.59 -5.84 -2.36
CA LEU A 411 -8.27 -5.00 -1.35
C LEU A 411 -9.24 -4.00 -2.01
N ALA A 412 -9.92 -3.19 -1.19
CA ALA A 412 -11.02 -2.35 -1.66
C ALA A 412 -10.60 -1.07 -2.43
N GLY A 413 -9.32 -0.86 -2.73
CA GLY A 413 -8.82 0.35 -3.39
C GLY A 413 -9.27 0.49 -4.85
N GLY A 414 -9.73 -0.59 -5.47
CA GLY A 414 -10.24 -0.57 -6.85
C GLY A 414 -11.65 -0.01 -7.01
N LYS A 415 -12.43 0.11 -5.92
CA LYS A 415 -13.84 0.50 -5.98
C LYS A 415 -14.16 1.55 -4.91
N LEU A 416 -14.18 2.80 -5.35
CA LEU A 416 -14.37 3.96 -4.49
C LEU A 416 -15.86 4.18 -4.14
N PRO A 417 -16.20 4.47 -2.86
CA PRO A 417 -17.58 4.41 -2.39
C PRO A 417 -18.46 5.62 -2.73
N SER A 418 -17.90 6.81 -2.93
CA SER A 418 -18.66 8.07 -3.05
C SER A 418 -18.16 8.96 -4.18
N ASP A 419 -18.94 9.94 -4.63
CA ASP A 419 -18.47 10.93 -5.61
C ASP A 419 -17.61 12.02 -4.93
N ASP A 420 -17.75 12.18 -3.61
CA ASP A 420 -17.01 13.14 -2.81
C ASP A 420 -15.54 12.73 -2.62
N PHE A 421 -14.63 13.67 -2.83
CA PHE A 421 -13.18 13.42 -2.76
C PHE A 421 -12.73 12.86 -1.40
N GLY A 422 -13.20 13.46 -0.30
CA GLY A 422 -12.72 13.13 1.05
C GLY A 422 -13.17 11.77 1.54
N GLU A 423 -14.39 11.33 1.17
CA GLU A 423 -14.87 9.98 1.46
C GLU A 423 -14.00 8.92 0.76
N ASN A 424 -13.63 9.17 -0.50
CA ASN A 424 -12.76 8.29 -1.27
C ASN A 424 -11.32 8.28 -0.72
N ALA A 425 -10.83 9.43 -0.26
CA ALA A 425 -9.54 9.54 0.41
C ALA A 425 -9.51 8.72 1.72
N ALA A 426 -10.58 8.78 2.52
CA ALA A 426 -10.71 7.98 3.74
C ALA A 426 -10.80 6.49 3.43
N TRP A 427 -11.57 6.10 2.41
CA TRP A 427 -11.65 4.71 1.94
C TRP A 427 -10.28 4.16 1.52
N TRP A 428 -9.49 4.97 0.79
CA TRP A 428 -8.13 4.62 0.40
C TRP A 428 -7.24 4.42 1.63
N TRP A 429 -7.28 5.33 2.61
CA TRP A 429 -6.55 5.16 3.87
C TRP A 429 -6.95 3.91 4.64
N ILE A 430 -8.24 3.60 4.74
CA ILE A 430 -8.73 2.38 5.41
C ILE A 430 -8.20 1.12 4.73
N MET A 431 -8.13 1.12 3.40
CA MET A 431 -7.49 0.05 2.64
C MET A 431 -5.99 -0.04 2.97
N ILE A 432 -5.28 1.08 3.06
CA ILE A 432 -3.86 1.10 3.47
C ILE A 432 -3.67 0.53 4.88
N LEU A 433 -4.52 0.88 5.84
CA LEU A 433 -4.48 0.33 7.20
C LEU A 433 -4.69 -1.20 7.17
N ALA A 434 -5.62 -1.70 6.36
CA ALA A 434 -5.82 -3.14 6.17
C ALA A 434 -4.60 -3.82 5.53
N MET A 435 -3.98 -3.18 4.54
CA MET A 435 -2.76 -3.67 3.88
C MET A 435 -1.59 -3.75 4.85
N ASN A 436 -1.41 -2.72 5.66
CA ASN A 436 -0.36 -2.62 6.67
C ASN A 436 -0.57 -3.63 7.79
N LEU A 437 -1.80 -3.79 8.31
CA LEU A 437 -2.13 -4.83 9.28
C LEU A 437 -1.85 -6.24 8.74
N ASN A 438 -2.15 -6.49 7.46
CA ASN A 438 -1.79 -7.73 6.79
C ASN A 438 -0.29 -7.93 6.64
N SER A 439 0.48 -6.88 6.33
CA SER A 439 1.93 -6.97 6.27
C SER A 439 2.52 -7.32 7.64
N SER A 440 2.06 -6.68 8.71
CA SER A 440 2.44 -7.01 10.08
C SER A 440 2.07 -8.44 10.45
N MET A 441 0.87 -8.91 10.10
CA MET A 441 0.45 -10.31 10.33
C MET A 441 1.40 -11.30 9.66
N LYS A 442 1.73 -11.08 8.38
CA LYS A 442 2.65 -11.94 7.63
C LYS A 442 4.03 -12.01 8.28
N ARG A 443 4.58 -10.87 8.68
CA ARG A 443 5.96 -10.75 9.15
C ARG A 443 6.14 -11.14 10.61
N LEU A 444 5.23 -10.74 11.48
CA LEU A 444 5.35 -10.93 12.93
C LEU A 444 4.69 -12.23 13.43
N ALA A 445 3.59 -12.67 12.81
CA ALA A 445 2.81 -13.79 13.31
C ALA A 445 2.88 -15.05 12.42
N LEU A 446 2.75 -14.93 11.10
CA LEU A 446 2.70 -16.10 10.21
C LEU A 446 4.10 -16.60 9.78
N GLY A 447 5.07 -15.69 9.68
CA GLY A 447 6.48 -16.00 9.40
C GLY A 447 6.87 -15.87 7.93
N LYS A 448 8.16 -16.08 7.64
CA LYS A 448 8.81 -15.72 6.36
C LYS A 448 8.15 -16.32 5.11
N SER A 449 7.65 -17.56 5.19
CA SER A 449 6.98 -18.23 4.06
C SER A 449 5.65 -17.57 3.64
N TRP A 450 5.07 -16.73 4.51
CA TRP A 450 3.84 -16.00 4.24
C TRP A 450 4.07 -14.59 3.70
N ALA A 451 5.26 -14.01 3.89
CA ALA A 451 5.59 -12.67 3.41
C ALA A 451 5.26 -12.42 1.92
N PRO A 452 5.60 -13.32 0.97
CA PRO A 452 5.30 -13.14 -0.45
C PRO A 452 3.87 -13.55 -0.84
N LYS A 453 3.05 -14.07 0.07
CA LYS A 453 1.71 -14.54 -0.27
C LYS A 453 0.73 -13.36 -0.45
N ARG A 454 -0.05 -13.44 -1.53
CA ARG A 454 -1.17 -12.53 -1.87
C ARG A 454 -2.40 -12.82 -1.03
N MET A 455 -3.36 -11.89 -1.00
CA MET A 455 -4.56 -12.01 -0.16
C MET A 455 -5.41 -13.21 -0.54
N LYS A 456 -5.45 -13.62 -1.81
CA LYS A 456 -6.18 -14.83 -2.24
C LYS A 456 -5.70 -16.08 -1.48
N ALA A 457 -4.39 -16.25 -1.34
CA ALA A 457 -3.81 -17.39 -0.61
C ALA A 457 -4.05 -17.28 0.89
N ILE A 458 -3.97 -16.08 1.46
CA ILE A 458 -4.24 -15.81 2.88
C ILE A 458 -5.71 -16.06 3.20
N ARG A 459 -6.63 -15.58 2.37
CA ARG A 459 -8.07 -15.81 2.52
C ARG A 459 -8.39 -17.29 2.50
N PHE A 460 -7.89 -18.01 1.50
CA PHE A 460 -8.14 -19.44 1.38
C PHE A 460 -7.55 -20.26 2.54
N SER A 461 -6.31 -19.97 2.94
CA SER A 461 -5.55 -20.85 3.84
C SER A 461 -5.58 -20.43 5.32
N PHE A 462 -6.00 -19.19 5.60
CA PHE A 462 -5.93 -18.61 6.95
C PHE A 462 -7.25 -17.95 7.36
N ILE A 463 -7.87 -17.08 6.55
CA ILE A 463 -9.06 -16.32 7.00
C ILE A 463 -10.34 -17.15 6.87
N ASN A 464 -10.62 -17.65 5.67
CA ASN A 464 -11.88 -18.29 5.28
C ASN A 464 -11.91 -19.76 5.70
N ILE A 465 -11.59 -20.01 6.97
CA ILE A 465 -11.57 -21.34 7.56
C ILE A 465 -12.89 -21.56 8.31
N PRO A 466 -13.60 -22.66 8.03
CA PRO A 466 -14.82 -23.00 8.74
C PRO A 466 -14.50 -23.36 10.20
N GLY A 467 -15.25 -22.78 11.13
CA GLY A 467 -15.16 -23.05 12.56
C GLY A 467 -16.53 -23.07 13.22
N ARG A 468 -16.61 -23.72 14.39
CA ARG A 468 -17.80 -23.73 15.24
C ARG A 468 -17.53 -22.96 16.51
N ILE A 469 -18.35 -21.96 16.77
CA ILE A 469 -18.31 -21.15 17.99
C ILE A 469 -19.06 -21.88 19.10
N ILE A 470 -18.37 -22.12 20.21
CA ILE A 470 -18.89 -22.81 21.38
C ILE A 470 -18.69 -21.90 22.59
N GLU A 471 -19.79 -21.60 23.27
CA GLU A 471 -19.77 -20.92 24.55
C GLU A 471 -19.84 -21.95 25.68
N ARG A 472 -18.81 -22.01 26.52
CA ARG A 472 -18.79 -22.89 27.69
C ARG A 472 -18.19 -22.14 28.87
N SER A 473 -18.88 -22.11 30.01
CA SER A 473 -18.35 -21.56 31.27
C SER A 473 -17.76 -20.14 31.15
N ARG A 474 -18.42 -19.24 30.40
CA ARG A 474 -17.96 -17.86 30.08
C ARG A 474 -16.73 -17.77 29.17
N GLU A 475 -16.26 -18.89 28.64
CA GLU A 475 -15.23 -18.93 27.59
C GLU A 475 -15.88 -19.06 26.22
N LEU A 476 -15.27 -18.41 25.23
CA LEU A 476 -15.66 -18.51 23.82
C LEU A 476 -14.58 -19.31 23.09
N ILE A 477 -14.97 -20.44 22.52
CA ILE A 477 -14.07 -21.38 21.84
C ILE A 477 -14.39 -21.40 20.35
N ILE A 478 -13.39 -21.17 19.51
CA ILE A 478 -13.47 -21.36 18.06
C ILE A 478 -12.93 -22.75 17.75
N ARG A 479 -13.84 -23.72 17.54
CA ARG A 479 -13.46 -25.11 17.29
C ARG A 479 -13.34 -25.37 15.79
N LEU A 480 -12.18 -25.85 15.37
CA LEU A 480 -11.95 -26.34 14.00
C LEU A 480 -12.20 -27.84 13.89
N VAL A 481 -12.31 -28.32 12.64
CA VAL A 481 -12.39 -29.75 12.33
C VAL A 481 -11.09 -30.46 12.76
N LYS A 482 -11.23 -31.69 13.29
CA LYS A 482 -10.08 -32.50 13.72
C LYS A 482 -9.11 -32.71 12.55
N GLY A 483 -7.83 -32.46 12.79
CA GLY A 483 -6.77 -32.64 11.78
C GLY A 483 -6.70 -31.54 10.71
N HIS A 484 -7.47 -30.46 10.85
CA HIS A 484 -7.38 -29.34 9.91
C HIS A 484 -6.04 -28.61 10.07
N PRO A 485 -5.25 -28.40 9.01
CA PRO A 485 -3.89 -27.86 9.10
C PRO A 485 -3.81 -26.43 9.67
N ALA A 486 -4.90 -25.66 9.58
CA ALA A 486 -4.95 -24.31 10.14
C ALA A 486 -4.89 -24.25 11.68
N ILE A 487 -5.12 -25.36 12.40
CA ILE A 487 -5.09 -25.32 13.88
C ILE A 487 -3.71 -24.96 14.40
N ASP A 488 -2.66 -25.64 13.93
CA ASP A 488 -1.29 -25.40 14.35
C ASP A 488 -0.84 -23.99 13.93
N LEU A 489 -1.23 -23.57 12.72
CA LEU A 489 -0.97 -22.22 12.22
C LEU A 489 -1.61 -21.14 13.09
N PHE A 490 -2.87 -21.31 13.52
CA PHE A 490 -3.54 -20.34 14.41
C PHE A 490 -2.90 -20.30 15.79
N LEU A 491 -2.58 -21.45 16.37
CA LEU A 491 -1.95 -21.52 17.69
C LEU A 491 -0.54 -20.90 17.68
N GLU A 492 0.25 -21.19 16.65
CA GLU A 492 1.59 -20.61 16.47
C GLU A 492 1.51 -19.10 16.25
N ALA A 493 0.60 -18.64 15.37
CA ALA A 493 0.39 -17.21 15.14
C ALA A 493 -0.01 -16.47 16.41
N ARG A 494 -0.96 -17.02 17.18
CA ARG A 494 -1.39 -16.43 18.46
C ARG A 494 -0.28 -16.45 19.52
N SER A 495 0.52 -17.51 19.58
CA SER A 495 1.68 -17.59 20.48
C SER A 495 2.72 -16.53 20.15
N ARG A 496 3.03 -16.33 18.86
CA ARG A 496 3.93 -15.24 18.42
C ARG A 496 3.35 -13.86 18.72
N ILE A 497 2.05 -13.64 18.50
CA ILE A 497 1.37 -12.38 18.85
C ILE A 497 1.46 -12.10 20.35
N MET A 498 1.24 -13.11 21.20
CA MET A 498 1.40 -12.96 22.65
C MET A 498 2.80 -12.54 23.07
N ALA A 499 3.83 -13.00 22.35
CA ALA A 499 5.22 -12.60 22.62
C ALA A 499 5.54 -11.14 22.23
N LEU A 500 4.65 -10.47 21.49
CA LEU A 500 4.77 -9.05 21.15
C LEU A 500 4.16 -8.13 22.22
N VAL A 501 3.48 -8.68 23.22
CA VAL A 501 2.94 -7.86 24.31
C VAL A 501 4.11 -7.27 25.09
N PRO A 502 4.19 -5.93 25.25
CA PRO A 502 5.27 -5.32 26.02
C PRO A 502 5.29 -5.93 27.43
N VAL A 503 6.47 -6.39 27.88
CA VAL A 503 6.65 -6.73 29.29
C VAL A 503 6.40 -5.44 30.08
N PRO A 504 5.53 -5.44 31.11
CA PRO A 504 5.33 -4.25 31.93
C PRO A 504 6.70 -3.79 32.45
N SER A 505 7.11 -2.59 32.05
CA SER A 505 8.24 -1.90 32.67
C SER A 505 7.84 -1.64 34.12
N GLY A 506 8.36 -2.46 35.04
CA GLY A 506 8.19 -2.33 36.48
C GLY A 506 8.95 -1.15 37.05
#